data_AF-A0A0N4YXD9-F1
#
_entry.id   AF-A0A0N4YXD9-F1
#
_cell.length_a   1.000
_cell.length_b   1.000
_cell.length_c   1.000
_cell.angle_alpha   90.00
_cell.angle_beta   90.00
_cell.angle_gamma   90.00
#
_symmetry.space_group_name_H-M   'P 1'
#
loop_
_entity.id
_entity.type
_entity.pdbx_description
1 polymer ?
#
loop_
_entity_poly.entity_id
_entity_poly.type
_entity_poly.pdbx_seq_one_letter_code
_entity_poly.pdbx_strand_id
1 'polypeptide(L)'
;MVGFPPGSLLALIGKQCPTEFDKYQLLEERDKILSKLRDEENKHSGEKARVVTGQCPGMCPEKERYVRVVQKRISPFECDSNGVLDPRRMVKEYARSAADQDNPLPHELRSKELLQTSMGYLLQQVLDFAPENDEDLAMWYDFLWSRTRAIRKEITQLMLSDSTAVSLLERCARLHILCAYKLCHLGSDKFDQNMNTENLAKCLQSLRHLYEDLALHGEVLETEAEFRGYDVMLHLHDSNVMRQVLSYRKEVRESKPVRLAIQLASALQNNNYVRYAEQ
;
A
#
# COMPACT_ATOMS: atom_id res chain seq x y z
N MET A 1 -47.85 4.73 -10.12
CA MET A 1 -46.43 4.71 -9.72
C MET A 1 -46.08 3.26 -9.45
N VAL A 2 -45.29 2.63 -10.32
CA VAL A 2 -44.81 1.26 -10.09
C VAL A 2 -43.78 1.35 -8.98
N GLY A 3 -44.10 0.83 -7.80
CA GLY A 3 -43.14 0.77 -6.68
C GLY A 3 -42.01 -0.20 -7.04
N PHE A 4 -40.77 0.24 -6.91
CA PHE A 4 -39.62 -0.64 -7.11
C PHE A 4 -39.56 -1.69 -5.99
N PRO A 5 -39.15 -2.94 -6.30
CA PRO A 5 -39.02 -3.97 -5.27
C PRO A 5 -38.05 -3.52 -4.16
N PRO A 6 -38.41 -3.72 -2.87
CA PRO A 6 -37.54 -3.40 -1.74
C PRO A 6 -36.19 -4.10 -1.88
N GLY A 7 -35.09 -3.38 -1.65
CA GLY A 7 -33.73 -3.93 -1.76
C GLY A 7 -33.18 -4.03 -3.18
N SER A 8 -33.75 -3.30 -4.15
CA SER A 8 -33.20 -3.15 -5.51
C SER A 8 -32.45 -1.82 -5.69
N LEU A 9 -31.50 -1.77 -6.63
CA LEU A 9 -30.79 -0.52 -6.96
C LEU A 9 -31.75 0.58 -7.44
N LEU A 10 -32.84 0.21 -8.13
CA LEU A 10 -33.85 1.15 -8.60
C LEU A 10 -34.55 1.88 -7.44
N ALA A 11 -34.73 1.21 -6.29
CA ALA A 11 -35.32 1.81 -5.10
C ALA A 11 -34.43 2.90 -4.46
N LEU A 12 -33.15 3.00 -4.85
CA LEU A 12 -32.23 4.03 -4.38
C LEU A 12 -32.31 5.31 -5.20
N ILE A 13 -32.83 5.24 -6.43
CA ILE A 13 -32.88 6.38 -7.36
C ILE A 13 -33.84 7.45 -6.83
N GLY A 14 -33.40 8.70 -6.81
CA GLY A 14 -34.21 9.84 -6.40
C GLY A 14 -34.32 10.04 -4.88
N LYS A 15 -33.69 9.19 -4.05
CA LYS A 15 -33.56 9.43 -2.61
C LYS A 15 -32.78 10.74 -2.37
N GLN A 16 -33.33 11.61 -1.51
CA GLN A 16 -32.63 12.82 -1.06
C GLN A 16 -31.79 12.50 0.18
N CYS A 17 -30.51 12.84 0.13
CA CYS A 17 -29.55 12.61 1.21
C CYS A 17 -28.93 13.94 1.66
N PRO A 18 -29.61 14.73 2.50
CA PRO A 18 -29.17 16.08 2.88
C PRO A 18 -27.92 16.07 3.77
N THR A 19 -27.69 15.02 4.56
CA THR A 19 -26.52 14.93 5.45
C THR A 19 -25.48 13.93 4.95
N GLU A 20 -24.24 14.06 5.42
CA GLU A 20 -23.17 13.09 5.15
C GLU A 20 -23.50 11.69 5.68
N PHE A 21 -24.28 11.62 6.77
CA PHE A 21 -24.79 10.34 7.30
C PHE A 21 -25.80 9.69 6.35
N ASP A 22 -26.73 10.46 5.78
CA ASP A 22 -27.70 9.94 4.81
C ASP A 22 -27.02 9.43 3.54
N LYS A 23 -25.99 10.15 3.07
CA LYS A 23 -25.17 9.73 1.92
C LYS A 23 -24.42 8.44 2.22
N TYR A 24 -23.81 8.32 3.40
CA TYR A 24 -23.17 7.08 3.84
C TYR A 24 -24.18 5.92 3.86
N GLN A 25 -25.33 6.07 4.51
CA GLN A 25 -26.36 5.03 4.59
C GLN A 25 -26.83 4.57 3.20
N LEU A 26 -27.02 5.50 2.27
CA LEU A 26 -27.39 5.20 0.89
C LEU A 26 -26.33 4.33 0.18
N LEU A 27 -25.05 4.70 0.30
CA LEU A 27 -23.95 3.96 -0.34
C LEU A 27 -23.71 2.60 0.33
N GLU A 28 -23.92 2.50 1.63
CA GLU A 28 -23.90 1.24 2.37
C GLU A 28 -25.01 0.29 1.90
N GLU A 29 -26.23 0.81 1.69
CA GLU A 29 -27.35 0.04 1.12
C GLU A 29 -27.03 -0.42 -0.31
N ARG A 30 -26.50 0.49 -1.16
CA ARG A 30 -26.06 0.18 -2.53
C ARG A 30 -25.03 -0.94 -2.55
N ASP A 31 -23.98 -0.82 -1.74
CA ASP A 31 -22.88 -1.78 -1.74
C ASP A 31 -23.32 -3.15 -1.22
N LYS A 32 -24.25 -3.21 -0.26
CA LYS A 32 -24.89 -4.47 0.17
C LYS A 32 -25.66 -5.15 -0.95
N ILE A 33 -26.39 -4.39 -1.77
CA ILE A 33 -27.13 -4.93 -2.91
C ILE A 33 -26.15 -5.44 -3.99
N LEU A 34 -25.13 -4.64 -4.33
CA LEU A 34 -24.13 -5.00 -5.34
C LEU A 34 -23.34 -6.25 -4.96
N SER A 35 -22.92 -6.36 -3.70
CA SER A 35 -22.22 -7.55 -3.21
C SER A 35 -23.09 -8.80 -3.32
N LYS A 36 -24.37 -8.72 -2.95
CA LYS A 36 -25.32 -9.85 -3.08
C LYS A 36 -25.51 -10.28 -4.54
N LEU A 37 -25.73 -9.33 -5.44
CA LEU A 37 -25.90 -9.62 -6.88
C LEU A 37 -24.67 -10.33 -7.44
N ARG A 38 -23.47 -9.84 -7.11
CA ARG A 38 -22.22 -10.46 -7.54
C ARG A 38 -22.03 -11.85 -6.94
N ASP A 39 -22.36 -12.06 -5.67
CA ASP A 39 -22.25 -13.38 -5.03
C ASP A 39 -23.23 -14.39 -5.67
N GLU A 40 -24.41 -13.94 -6.08
CA GLU A 40 -25.35 -14.73 -6.87
C GLU A 40 -24.79 -15.05 -8.27
N GLU A 41 -24.23 -14.07 -9.00
CA GLU A 41 -23.57 -14.29 -10.29
C GLU A 41 -22.41 -15.29 -10.19
N ASN A 42 -21.60 -15.20 -9.13
CA ASN A 42 -20.48 -16.10 -8.88
C ASN A 42 -20.93 -17.55 -8.61
N LYS A 43 -22.07 -17.75 -7.94
CA LYS A 43 -22.65 -19.09 -7.74
C LYS A 43 -23.09 -19.76 -9.03
N HIS A 44 -23.57 -18.97 -10.00
CA HIS A 44 -24.08 -19.49 -11.27
C HIS A 44 -22.99 -19.69 -12.33
N SER A 45 -21.92 -18.89 -12.27
CA SER A 45 -20.92 -18.85 -13.34
C SER A 45 -19.85 -19.94 -13.24
N GLY A 46 -19.57 -20.53 -12.07
CA GLY A 46 -18.56 -21.60 -11.92
C GLY A 46 -17.15 -21.24 -12.42
N GLU A 47 -16.93 -19.98 -12.81
CA GLU A 47 -15.74 -19.48 -13.49
C GLU A 47 -14.68 -19.05 -12.46
N LYS A 48 -13.41 -19.14 -12.89
CA LYS A 48 -12.26 -18.62 -12.16
C LYS A 48 -12.46 -17.15 -11.80
N ALA A 49 -11.94 -16.74 -10.64
CA ALA A 49 -11.94 -15.37 -10.16
C ALA A 49 -11.57 -14.38 -11.29
N ARG A 50 -12.52 -13.53 -11.70
CA ARG A 50 -12.26 -12.48 -12.68
C ARG A 50 -11.28 -11.47 -12.09
N VAL A 51 -10.29 -11.07 -12.88
CA VAL A 51 -9.41 -9.95 -12.52
C VAL A 51 -10.29 -8.71 -12.35
N VAL A 52 -10.35 -8.18 -11.13
CA VAL A 52 -11.15 -7.00 -10.82
C VAL A 52 -10.41 -5.77 -11.35
N THR A 53 -11.13 -4.90 -12.04
CA THR A 53 -10.62 -3.58 -12.44
C THR A 53 -11.09 -2.53 -11.45
N GLY A 54 -10.18 -1.66 -11.00
CA GLY A 54 -10.51 -0.59 -10.07
C GLY A 54 -11.30 0.53 -10.77
N GLN A 55 -12.44 0.89 -10.21
CA GLN A 55 -13.37 1.91 -10.74
C GLN A 55 -13.62 3.05 -9.74
N CYS A 56 -12.82 3.14 -8.67
CA CYS A 56 -12.90 4.28 -7.75
C CYS A 56 -12.73 5.59 -8.53
N PRO A 57 -13.55 6.63 -8.27
CA PRO A 57 -13.47 7.90 -8.99
C PRO A 57 -12.33 8.82 -8.52
N GLY A 58 -11.54 8.44 -7.52
CA GLY A 58 -10.49 9.29 -6.96
C GLY A 58 -9.53 8.54 -6.03
N MET A 59 -8.73 9.28 -5.26
CA MET A 59 -7.75 8.69 -4.34
C MET A 59 -8.38 8.01 -3.11
N CYS A 60 -9.66 8.29 -2.82
CA CYS A 60 -10.43 7.66 -1.74
C CYS A 60 -11.87 7.36 -2.23
N PRO A 61 -12.39 6.13 -2.02
CA PRO A 61 -13.76 5.76 -2.37
C PRO A 61 -14.80 6.67 -1.73
N GLU A 62 -15.87 6.99 -2.45
CA GLU A 62 -16.89 7.92 -1.99
C GLU A 62 -17.53 7.50 -0.66
N LYS A 63 -17.91 6.23 -0.53
CA LYS A 63 -18.46 5.69 0.72
C LYS A 63 -17.51 5.91 1.90
N GLU A 64 -16.22 5.65 1.69
CA GLU A 64 -15.21 5.83 2.73
C GLU A 64 -15.08 7.30 3.14
N ARG A 65 -15.15 8.25 2.20
CA ARG A 65 -15.09 9.68 2.54
C ARG A 65 -16.19 10.05 3.53
N TYR A 66 -17.43 9.67 3.25
CA TYR A 66 -18.56 9.98 4.15
C TYR A 66 -18.47 9.24 5.48
N VAL A 67 -18.07 7.95 5.48
CA VAL A 67 -17.82 7.20 6.71
C VAL A 67 -16.82 7.91 7.61
N ARG A 68 -15.70 8.37 7.04
CA ARG A 68 -14.64 9.02 7.81
C ARG A 68 -15.05 10.40 8.32
N VAL A 69 -15.88 11.14 7.57
CA VAL A 69 -16.49 12.39 8.06
C VAL A 69 -17.42 12.13 9.24
N VAL A 70 -18.35 11.19 9.10
CA VAL A 70 -19.32 10.82 10.16
C VAL A 70 -18.60 10.35 11.42
N GLN A 71 -17.54 9.55 11.27
CA GLN A 71 -16.77 8.99 12.38
C GLN A 71 -15.70 9.95 12.91
N LYS A 72 -15.56 11.16 12.35
CA LYS A 72 -14.53 12.16 12.72
C LYS A 72 -13.10 11.61 12.62
N ARG A 73 -12.82 10.82 11.58
CA ARG A 73 -11.52 10.19 11.30
C ARG A 73 -10.83 10.81 10.08
N ILE A 74 -10.88 12.13 10.00
CA ILE A 74 -10.23 12.92 8.93
C ILE A 74 -8.84 13.31 9.42
N SER A 75 -7.84 13.02 8.61
CA SER A 75 -6.46 13.43 8.89
C SER A 75 -6.25 14.90 8.53
N PRO A 76 -5.45 15.67 9.30
CA PRO A 76 -5.06 17.04 8.92
C PRO A 76 -4.41 17.13 7.54
N PHE A 77 -3.70 16.08 7.11
CA PHE A 77 -3.09 16.02 5.79
C PHE A 77 -4.14 16.03 4.67
N GLU A 78 -5.36 15.58 4.94
CA GLU A 78 -6.47 15.53 3.98
C GLU A 78 -7.31 16.84 3.96
N CYS A 79 -6.86 17.87 4.69
CA CYS A 79 -7.48 19.18 4.72
C CYS A 79 -6.69 20.20 3.87
N ASP A 80 -7.35 21.31 3.54
CA ASP A 80 -6.73 22.50 2.97
C ASP A 80 -5.99 23.34 4.03
N SER A 81 -5.42 24.47 3.62
CA SER A 81 -4.68 25.37 4.52
C SER A 81 -5.53 26.01 5.62
N ASN A 82 -6.86 25.98 5.49
CA ASN A 82 -7.80 26.49 6.48
C ASN A 82 -8.31 25.39 7.43
N GLY A 83 -7.79 24.16 7.29
CA GLY A 83 -8.23 23.00 8.06
C GLY A 83 -9.57 22.42 7.59
N VAL A 84 -10.07 22.83 6.42
CA VAL A 84 -11.31 22.32 5.84
C VAL A 84 -11.00 21.09 5.01
N LEU A 85 -11.82 20.03 5.16
CA LEU A 85 -11.67 18.80 4.40
C LEU A 85 -11.67 19.07 2.89
N ASP A 86 -10.63 18.58 2.19
CA ASP A 86 -10.57 18.57 0.74
C ASP A 86 -10.72 17.13 0.22
N PRO A 87 -11.87 16.76 -0.39
CA PRO A 87 -12.07 15.43 -0.97
C PRO A 87 -11.00 15.00 -1.98
N ARG A 88 -10.29 15.96 -2.60
CA ARG A 88 -9.20 15.68 -3.55
C ARG A 88 -7.91 15.27 -2.87
N ARG A 89 -7.73 15.57 -1.57
CA ARG A 89 -6.58 15.17 -0.75
C ARG A 89 -6.83 13.88 0.03
N MET A 90 -8.08 13.43 0.12
CA MET A 90 -8.42 12.18 0.80
C MET A 90 -7.82 10.97 0.08
N VAL A 91 -7.05 10.17 0.81
CA VAL A 91 -6.45 8.92 0.30
C VAL A 91 -7.08 7.74 1.03
N LYS A 92 -7.37 6.66 0.30
CA LYS A 92 -7.95 5.43 0.85
C LYS A 92 -7.13 4.92 2.04
N GLU A 93 -7.80 4.71 3.16
CA GLU A 93 -7.23 4.20 4.39
C GLU A 93 -7.12 2.66 4.39
N TYR A 94 -6.09 2.13 5.06
CA TYR A 94 -6.01 0.69 5.27
C TYR A 94 -7.01 0.23 6.33
N ALA A 95 -8.03 -0.52 5.91
CA ALA A 95 -8.95 -1.21 6.81
C ALA A 95 -8.42 -2.61 7.20
N ARG A 96 -8.36 -2.87 8.51
CA ARG A 96 -7.85 -4.14 9.09
C ARG A 96 -8.84 -5.31 9.00
N SER A 97 -10.14 -5.05 8.97
CA SER A 97 -11.17 -6.10 9.04
C SER A 97 -11.16 -6.98 7.79
N ALA A 98 -10.89 -8.28 7.97
CA ALA A 98 -10.69 -9.26 6.90
C ALA A 98 -12.00 -9.82 6.31
N ALA A 99 -13.09 -9.88 7.08
CA ALA A 99 -14.27 -10.66 6.72
C ALA A 99 -15.03 -10.18 5.46
N ASP A 100 -15.12 -8.86 5.23
CA ASP A 100 -15.91 -8.27 4.13
C ASP A 100 -15.03 -7.72 2.97
N GLN A 101 -13.72 -7.97 3.00
CA GLN A 101 -12.75 -7.28 2.13
C GLN A 101 -11.96 -8.19 1.17
N ASP A 102 -12.18 -9.51 1.21
CA ASP A 102 -11.56 -10.45 0.26
C ASP A 102 -12.16 -10.33 -1.14
N ASN A 103 -13.36 -9.75 -1.27
CA ASN A 103 -14.03 -9.51 -2.54
C ASN A 103 -14.56 -8.06 -2.62
N PRO A 104 -13.68 -7.05 -2.74
CA PRO A 104 -14.08 -5.64 -2.82
C PRO A 104 -14.89 -5.37 -4.08
N LEU A 105 -15.84 -4.44 -4.03
CA LEU A 105 -16.54 -3.97 -5.24
C LEU A 105 -15.59 -3.13 -6.11
N PRO A 106 -15.78 -3.09 -7.45
CA PRO A 106 -14.90 -2.34 -8.34
C PRO A 106 -14.69 -0.87 -7.94
N HIS A 107 -15.75 -0.16 -7.52
CA HIS A 107 -15.66 1.24 -7.10
C HIS A 107 -15.00 1.45 -5.72
N GLU A 108 -14.76 0.38 -4.97
CA GLU A 108 -13.97 0.42 -3.74
C GLU A 108 -12.46 0.32 -4.03
N LEU A 109 -12.05 -0.08 -5.24
CA LEU A 109 -10.66 -0.20 -5.65
C LEU A 109 -10.23 0.95 -6.58
N ARG A 110 -9.08 1.55 -6.30
CA ARG A 110 -8.45 2.53 -7.19
C ARG A 110 -7.97 1.88 -8.49
N SER A 111 -8.08 2.59 -9.60
CA SER A 111 -7.38 2.19 -10.83
C SER A 111 -5.87 2.30 -10.64
N LYS A 112 -5.11 1.70 -11.55
CA LYS A 112 -3.63 1.77 -11.58
C LYS A 112 -3.12 3.22 -11.56
N GLU A 113 -3.73 4.08 -12.36
CA GLU A 113 -3.41 5.51 -12.46
C GLU A 113 -3.71 6.25 -11.15
N LEU A 114 -4.80 5.88 -10.48
CA LEU A 114 -5.16 6.45 -9.18
C LEU A 114 -4.27 5.95 -8.05
N LEU A 115 -3.74 4.73 -8.12
CA LEU A 115 -2.70 4.27 -7.19
C LEU A 115 -1.41 5.10 -7.35
N GLN A 116 -0.99 5.37 -8.59
CA GLN A 116 0.15 6.25 -8.87
C GLN A 116 -0.09 7.69 -8.39
N THR A 117 -1.27 8.24 -8.68
CA THR A 117 -1.68 9.58 -8.23
C THR A 117 -1.67 9.67 -6.71
N SER A 118 -2.20 8.64 -6.04
CA SER A 118 -2.20 8.54 -4.58
C SER A 118 -0.80 8.51 -4.01
N MET A 119 0.08 7.67 -4.56
CA MET A 119 1.48 7.64 -4.15
C MET A 119 2.18 8.99 -4.38
N GLY A 120 1.91 9.64 -5.52
CA GLY A 120 2.46 10.96 -5.84
C GLY A 120 2.08 12.01 -4.78
N TYR A 121 0.80 12.07 -4.40
CA TYR A 121 0.35 12.94 -3.32
C TYR A 121 1.03 12.62 -1.98
N LEU A 122 1.09 11.34 -1.57
CA LEU A 122 1.73 10.95 -0.30
C LEU A 122 3.20 11.37 -0.24
N LEU A 123 3.94 11.24 -1.34
CA LEU A 123 5.36 11.60 -1.37
C LEU A 123 5.56 13.12 -1.50
N GLN A 124 4.83 13.80 -2.39
CA GLN A 124 5.09 15.20 -2.71
C GLN A 124 4.42 16.19 -1.75
N GLN A 125 3.31 15.79 -1.12
CA GLN A 125 2.48 16.70 -0.31
C GLN A 125 2.48 16.33 1.18
N VAL A 126 2.99 15.16 1.55
CA VAL A 126 2.99 14.70 2.95
C VAL A 126 4.40 14.34 3.43
N LEU A 127 5.14 13.51 2.68
CA LEU A 127 6.47 13.06 3.10
C LEU A 127 7.46 14.22 3.29
N ASP A 128 7.43 15.23 2.41
CA ASP A 128 8.34 16.39 2.47
C ASP A 128 8.05 17.35 3.64
N PHE A 129 6.90 17.19 4.31
CA PHE A 129 6.45 18.05 5.42
C PHE A 129 6.42 17.31 6.75
N ALA A 130 7.44 16.50 7.02
CA ALA A 130 7.58 15.78 8.29
C ALA A 130 7.64 16.78 9.48
N PRO A 131 6.79 16.61 10.50
CA PRO A 131 6.81 17.47 11.70
C PRO A 131 8.11 17.33 12.51
N GLU A 132 8.42 18.36 13.31
CA GLU A 132 9.61 18.37 14.17
C GLU A 132 9.38 17.72 15.55
N ASN A 133 8.14 17.74 16.05
CA ASN A 133 7.82 17.15 17.35
C ASN A 133 7.40 15.68 17.23
N ASP A 134 7.73 14.89 18.24
CA ASP A 134 7.56 13.44 18.26
C ASP A 134 6.10 12.99 18.12
N GLU A 135 5.16 13.69 18.76
CA GLU A 135 3.72 13.36 18.70
C GLU A 135 3.16 13.50 17.27
N ASP A 136 3.38 14.65 16.64
CA ASP A 136 2.92 14.89 15.27
C ASP A 136 3.68 14.01 14.27
N LEU A 137 4.96 13.73 14.53
CA LEU A 137 5.78 12.85 13.70
C LEU A 137 5.26 11.39 13.72
N ALA A 138 4.78 10.92 14.87
CA ALA A 138 4.10 9.63 14.98
C ALA A 138 2.80 9.61 14.16
N MET A 139 1.97 10.65 14.26
CA MET A 139 0.74 10.78 13.48
C MET A 139 1.00 10.85 11.97
N TRP A 140 2.07 11.55 11.57
CA TRP A 140 2.56 11.64 10.20
C TRP A 140 2.95 10.26 9.66
N TYR A 141 3.71 9.50 10.44
CA TYR A 141 4.10 8.14 10.08
C TYR A 141 2.88 7.22 9.96
N ASP A 142 1.97 7.24 10.94
CA ASP A 142 0.76 6.41 10.94
C ASP A 142 -0.11 6.67 9.71
N PHE A 143 -0.24 7.94 9.31
CA PHE A 143 -0.93 8.31 8.09
C PHE A 143 -0.26 7.69 6.85
N LEU A 144 1.04 7.94 6.64
CA LEU A 144 1.79 7.43 5.49
C LEU A 144 1.78 5.90 5.45
N TRP A 145 2.04 5.25 6.59
CA TRP A 145 2.02 3.80 6.74
C TRP A 145 0.65 3.23 6.35
N SER A 146 -0.43 3.82 6.86
CA SER A 146 -1.79 3.37 6.57
C SER A 146 -2.13 3.49 5.08
N ARG A 147 -1.86 4.65 4.46
CA ARG A 147 -2.20 4.90 3.06
C ARG A 147 -1.35 4.08 2.09
N THR A 148 -0.05 3.93 2.36
CA THR A 148 0.83 3.07 1.54
C THR A 148 0.49 1.59 1.69
N ARG A 149 0.10 1.14 2.89
CA ARG A 149 -0.40 -0.24 3.09
C ARG A 149 -1.71 -0.50 2.34
N ALA A 150 -2.61 0.49 2.25
CA ALA A 150 -3.80 0.40 1.41
C ALA A 150 -3.44 0.23 -0.08
N ILE A 151 -2.48 1.02 -0.58
CA ILE A 151 -1.98 0.89 -1.98
C ILE A 151 -1.44 -0.51 -2.22
N ARG A 152 -0.61 -1.04 -1.31
CA ARG A 152 -0.04 -2.39 -1.43
C ARG A 152 -1.12 -3.47 -1.43
N LYS A 153 -2.14 -3.34 -0.59
CA LYS A 153 -3.29 -4.25 -0.56
C LYS A 153 -4.01 -4.25 -1.91
N GLU A 154 -4.24 -3.08 -2.49
CA GLU A 154 -4.92 -2.95 -3.78
C GLU A 154 -4.11 -3.49 -4.95
N ILE A 155 -2.77 -3.38 -4.94
CA ILE A 155 -1.90 -4.04 -5.92
C ILE A 155 -2.18 -5.55 -5.95
N THR A 156 -2.28 -6.19 -4.78
CA THR A 156 -2.62 -7.61 -4.68
C THR A 156 -4.05 -7.90 -5.12
N GLN A 157 -5.04 -7.10 -4.68
CA GLN A 157 -6.46 -7.31 -5.03
C GLN A 157 -6.73 -7.15 -6.54
N LEU A 158 -5.98 -6.27 -7.20
CA LEU A 158 -6.05 -6.05 -8.65
C LEU A 158 -5.14 -7.00 -9.45
N MET A 159 -4.37 -7.86 -8.76
CA MET A 159 -3.38 -8.76 -9.37
C MET A 159 -2.41 -8.03 -10.32
N LEU A 160 -1.95 -6.84 -9.95
CA LEU A 160 -1.02 -6.08 -10.78
C LEU A 160 0.38 -6.73 -10.75
N SER A 161 0.90 -7.06 -11.93
CA SER A 161 2.20 -7.71 -12.10
C SER A 161 3.11 -6.98 -13.10
N ASP A 162 2.97 -5.66 -13.21
CA ASP A 162 3.70 -4.84 -14.17
C ASP A 162 4.68 -3.86 -13.50
N SER A 163 5.44 -3.12 -14.32
CA SER A 163 6.42 -2.13 -13.85
C SER A 163 5.85 -1.05 -12.94
N THR A 164 4.55 -0.75 -12.98
CA THR A 164 3.91 0.19 -12.07
C THR A 164 3.72 -0.41 -10.69
N ALA A 165 3.32 -1.69 -10.60
CA ALA A 165 3.25 -2.40 -9.32
C ALA A 165 4.61 -2.40 -8.63
N VAL A 166 5.67 -2.69 -9.40
CA VAL A 166 7.06 -2.59 -8.93
C VAL A 166 7.34 -1.17 -8.43
N SER A 167 7.15 -0.16 -9.27
CA SER A 167 7.45 1.24 -8.94
C SER A 167 6.71 1.75 -7.70
N LEU A 168 5.48 1.26 -7.43
CA LEU A 168 4.73 1.59 -6.20
C LEU A 168 5.31 0.88 -4.97
N LEU A 169 5.63 -0.41 -5.07
CA LEU A 169 6.22 -1.19 -3.98
C LEU A 169 7.62 -0.73 -3.62
N GLU A 170 8.42 -0.35 -4.61
CA GLU A 170 9.74 0.25 -4.44
C GLU A 170 9.68 1.52 -3.59
N ARG A 171 8.72 2.41 -3.87
CA ARG A 171 8.48 3.62 -3.08
C ARG A 171 8.05 3.29 -1.65
N CYS A 172 7.21 2.27 -1.46
CA CYS A 172 6.84 1.81 -0.13
C CYS A 172 8.06 1.28 0.65
N ALA A 173 8.92 0.48 0.01
CA ALA A 173 10.14 -0.02 0.65
C ALA A 173 11.10 1.11 1.03
N ARG A 174 11.36 2.07 0.13
CA ARG A 174 12.18 3.26 0.44
C ARG A 174 11.59 4.09 1.58
N LEU A 175 10.27 4.24 1.64
CA LEU A 175 9.59 4.91 2.76
C LEU A 175 9.84 4.18 4.09
N HIS A 176 9.70 2.86 4.14
CA HIS A 176 9.97 2.09 5.37
C HIS A 176 11.42 2.20 5.82
N ILE A 177 12.38 2.19 4.89
CA ILE A 177 13.82 2.40 5.19
C ILE A 177 14.04 3.81 5.76
N LEU A 178 13.45 4.83 5.12
CA LEU A 178 13.55 6.21 5.59
C LEU A 178 12.96 6.37 6.99
N CYS A 179 11.78 5.82 7.26
CA CYS A 179 11.13 5.89 8.56
C CYS A 179 11.92 5.12 9.64
N ALA A 180 12.50 3.96 9.29
CA ALA A 180 13.38 3.24 10.21
C ALA A 180 14.56 4.11 10.69
N TYR A 181 15.15 4.92 9.81
CA TYR A 181 16.20 5.85 10.21
C TYR A 181 15.66 7.08 10.93
N LYS A 182 14.64 7.75 10.39
CA LYS A 182 14.12 9.01 10.94
C LYS A 182 13.49 8.85 12.32
N LEU A 183 12.85 7.71 12.58
CA LEU A 183 12.00 7.50 13.75
C LEU A 183 12.62 6.57 14.80
N CYS A 184 13.85 6.10 14.60
CA CYS A 184 14.51 5.16 15.53
C CYS A 184 14.71 5.70 16.95
N HIS A 185 14.66 7.02 17.13
CA HIS A 185 14.78 7.68 18.42
C HIS A 185 13.46 7.71 19.21
N LEU A 186 12.33 7.45 18.55
CA LEU A 186 11.01 7.43 19.18
C LEU A 186 10.80 6.16 20.01
N GLY A 187 9.96 6.27 21.04
CA GLY A 187 9.51 5.11 21.82
C GLY A 187 8.64 4.15 21.01
N SER A 188 8.59 2.88 21.41
CA SER A 188 7.83 1.83 20.72
C SER A 188 6.31 2.06 20.70
N ASP A 189 5.81 2.90 21.60
CA ASP A 189 4.42 3.36 21.66
C ASP A 189 4.07 4.32 20.51
N LYS A 190 5.06 5.08 20.01
CA LYS A 190 4.93 6.02 18.89
C LYS A 190 5.38 5.40 17.56
N PHE A 191 6.39 4.55 17.59
CA PHE A 191 6.92 3.89 16.39
C PHE A 191 7.43 2.48 16.70
N ASP A 192 6.68 1.48 16.24
CA ASP A 192 7.11 0.08 16.32
C ASP A 192 8.07 -0.25 15.16
N GLN A 193 9.37 -0.19 15.47
CA GLN A 193 10.46 -0.53 14.55
C GLN A 193 10.33 -1.95 13.98
N ASN A 194 9.87 -2.92 14.78
CA ASN A 194 9.74 -4.31 14.35
C ASN A 194 8.61 -4.43 13.33
N MET A 195 7.48 -3.79 13.60
CA MET A 195 6.35 -3.74 12.67
C MET A 195 6.72 -3.01 11.38
N ASN A 196 7.48 -1.91 11.43
CA ASN A 196 7.98 -1.24 10.22
C ASN A 196 8.89 -2.18 9.40
N THR A 197 9.80 -2.87 10.09
CA THR A 197 10.73 -3.86 9.48
C THR A 197 9.98 -5.02 8.83
N GLU A 198 8.91 -5.53 9.46
CA GLU A 198 8.05 -6.56 8.88
C GLU A 198 7.33 -6.06 7.62
N ASN A 199 6.87 -4.81 7.60
CA ASN A 199 6.24 -4.22 6.41
C ASN A 199 7.24 -4.04 5.27
N LEU A 200 8.49 -3.65 5.57
CA LEU A 200 9.59 -3.61 4.60
C LEU A 200 9.89 -5.00 4.04
N ALA A 201 10.02 -6.02 4.89
CA ALA A 201 10.25 -7.41 4.47
C ALA A 201 9.18 -7.88 3.49
N LYS A 202 7.91 -7.59 3.79
CA LYS A 202 6.78 -7.91 2.88
C LYS A 202 6.86 -7.14 1.56
N CYS A 203 7.34 -5.89 1.54
CA CYS A 203 7.55 -5.15 0.28
C CYS A 203 8.61 -5.85 -0.56
N LEU A 204 9.76 -6.16 0.04
CA LEU A 204 10.89 -6.78 -0.66
C LEU A 204 10.55 -8.18 -1.16
N GLN A 205 9.76 -8.94 -0.40
CA GLN A 205 9.22 -10.23 -0.83
C GLN A 205 8.31 -10.09 -2.06
N SER A 206 7.38 -9.14 -2.07
CA SER A 206 6.53 -8.89 -3.25
C SER A 206 7.37 -8.44 -4.46
N LEU A 207 8.35 -7.57 -4.26
CA LEU A 207 9.26 -7.11 -5.31
C LEU A 207 10.07 -8.27 -5.90
N ARG A 208 10.55 -9.19 -5.07
CA ARG A 208 11.24 -10.41 -5.51
C ARG A 208 10.42 -11.20 -6.53
N HIS A 209 9.17 -11.51 -6.21
CA HIS A 209 8.28 -12.24 -7.12
C HIS A 209 8.02 -11.44 -8.39
N LEU A 210 7.76 -10.13 -8.29
CA LEU A 210 7.52 -9.29 -9.46
C LEU A 210 8.73 -9.20 -10.40
N TYR A 211 9.95 -9.07 -9.87
CA TYR A 211 11.15 -9.08 -10.71
C TYR A 211 11.36 -10.42 -11.41
N GLU A 212 11.08 -11.53 -10.72
CA GLU A 212 11.15 -12.88 -11.28
C GLU A 212 10.11 -13.08 -12.39
N ASP A 213 8.85 -12.69 -12.15
CA ASP A 213 7.77 -12.76 -13.13
C ASP A 213 8.06 -11.89 -14.36
N LEU A 214 8.50 -10.64 -14.17
CA LEU A 214 8.86 -9.75 -15.28
C LEU A 214 10.04 -10.29 -16.09
N ALA A 215 11.05 -10.85 -15.43
CA ALA A 215 12.20 -11.46 -16.10
C ALA A 215 11.81 -12.67 -16.97
N LEU A 216 10.80 -13.46 -16.56
CA LEU A 216 10.25 -14.55 -17.39
C LEU A 216 9.62 -14.02 -18.69
N HIS A 217 9.14 -12.78 -18.69
CA HIS A 217 8.59 -12.09 -19.86
C HIS A 217 9.64 -11.27 -20.62
N GLY A 218 10.93 -11.35 -20.23
CA GLY A 218 12.02 -10.59 -20.85
C GLY A 218 12.11 -9.13 -20.42
N GLU A 219 11.34 -8.72 -19.40
CA GLU A 219 11.39 -7.37 -18.83
C GLU A 219 12.36 -7.33 -17.64
N VAL A 220 13.34 -6.44 -17.73
CA VAL A 220 14.36 -6.24 -16.69
C VAL A 220 14.35 -4.80 -16.25
N LEU A 221 14.30 -4.58 -14.94
CA LEU A 221 14.28 -3.24 -14.35
C LEU A 221 15.64 -2.89 -13.74
N GLU A 222 16.16 -1.71 -14.07
CA GLU A 222 17.46 -1.22 -13.57
C GLU A 222 17.50 -1.09 -12.03
N THR A 223 16.33 -0.85 -11.44
CA THR A 223 16.14 -0.71 -9.99
C THR A 223 16.24 -2.03 -9.23
N GLU A 224 16.14 -3.20 -9.89
CA GLU A 224 16.16 -4.49 -9.20
C GLU A 224 17.38 -4.65 -8.28
N ALA A 225 18.57 -4.24 -8.78
CA ALA A 225 19.81 -4.33 -8.02
C ALA A 225 19.76 -3.58 -6.67
N GLU A 226 19.13 -2.41 -6.64
CA GLU A 226 18.96 -1.62 -5.41
C GLU A 226 18.14 -2.39 -4.37
N PHE A 227 16.97 -2.92 -4.77
CA PHE A 227 16.06 -3.60 -3.86
C PHE A 227 16.55 -4.99 -3.44
N ARG A 228 17.28 -5.69 -4.31
CA ARG A 228 18.01 -6.91 -3.94
C ARG A 228 19.09 -6.61 -2.91
N GLY A 229 19.76 -5.46 -3.01
CA GLY A 229 20.69 -4.97 -1.99
C GLY A 229 20.01 -4.73 -0.64
N TYR A 230 18.86 -4.05 -0.62
CA TYR A 230 18.06 -3.87 0.61
C TYR A 230 17.62 -5.19 1.23
N ASP A 231 17.21 -6.16 0.42
CA ASP A 231 16.79 -7.49 0.89
C ASP A 231 17.94 -8.26 1.57
N VAL A 232 19.15 -8.18 1.01
CA VAL A 232 20.36 -8.74 1.65
C VAL A 232 20.67 -8.00 2.96
N MET A 233 20.59 -6.67 2.97
CA MET A 233 20.85 -5.87 4.19
C MET A 233 19.82 -6.07 5.29
N LEU A 234 18.58 -6.41 4.94
CA LEU A 234 17.55 -6.75 5.92
C LEU A 234 17.84 -8.09 6.63
N HIS A 235 18.58 -8.98 5.97
CA HIS A 235 18.86 -10.33 6.43
C HIS A 235 20.37 -10.58 6.67
N LEU A 236 21.15 -9.56 7.06
CA LEU A 236 22.61 -9.69 7.26
C LEU A 236 23.02 -10.83 8.21
N HIS A 237 22.19 -11.09 9.22
CA HIS A 237 22.41 -12.15 10.21
C HIS A 237 21.94 -13.54 9.75
N ASP A 238 21.19 -13.64 8.64
CA ASP A 238 20.72 -14.92 8.13
C ASP A 238 21.85 -15.64 7.38
N SER A 239 22.23 -16.81 7.89
CA SER A 239 23.20 -17.71 7.26
C SER A 239 22.81 -18.13 5.82
N ASN A 240 21.53 -18.03 5.45
CA ASN A 240 21.03 -18.37 4.12
C ASN A 240 21.11 -17.24 3.11
N VAL A 241 21.46 -16.01 3.51
CA VAL A 241 21.46 -14.84 2.61
C VAL A 241 22.34 -15.06 1.38
N MET A 242 23.48 -15.75 1.54
CA MET A 242 24.38 -16.08 0.43
C MET A 242 23.75 -17.04 -0.58
N ARG A 243 22.95 -18.01 -0.12
CA ARG A 243 22.23 -18.93 -1.03
C ARG A 243 21.25 -18.14 -1.89
N GLN A 244 20.56 -17.17 -1.30
CA GLN A 244 19.66 -16.29 -2.03
C GLN A 244 20.40 -15.44 -3.07
N VAL A 245 21.53 -14.83 -2.71
CA VAL A 245 22.32 -14.02 -3.65
C VAL A 245 22.85 -14.84 -4.83
N LEU A 246 23.18 -16.11 -4.61
CA LEU A 246 23.62 -17.01 -5.68
C LEU A 246 22.51 -17.32 -6.70
N SER A 247 21.23 -17.19 -6.32
CA SER A 247 20.11 -17.37 -7.25
C SER A 247 19.85 -16.16 -8.15
N TYR A 248 20.47 -15.01 -7.86
CA TYR A 248 20.30 -13.81 -8.68
C TYR A 248 21.02 -13.94 -10.03
N ARG A 249 20.52 -13.20 -11.03
CA ARG A 249 21.19 -13.01 -12.31
C ARG A 249 22.57 -12.39 -12.11
N LYS A 250 23.51 -12.72 -13.00
CA LYS A 250 24.93 -12.33 -12.85
C LYS A 250 25.08 -10.81 -12.73
N GLU A 251 24.35 -10.06 -13.54
CA GLU A 251 24.36 -8.60 -13.62
C GLU A 251 23.88 -7.97 -12.30
N VAL A 252 22.84 -8.54 -11.70
CA VAL A 252 22.32 -8.11 -10.40
C VAL A 252 23.32 -8.43 -9.28
N ARG A 253 23.88 -9.64 -9.28
CA ARG A 253 24.87 -10.07 -8.28
C ARG A 253 26.16 -9.25 -8.31
N GLU A 254 26.59 -8.82 -9.48
CA GLU A 254 27.81 -8.02 -9.68
C GLU A 254 27.58 -6.51 -9.53
N SER A 255 26.34 -6.09 -9.32
CA SER A 255 25.97 -4.68 -9.13
C SER A 255 26.55 -4.09 -7.84
N LYS A 256 26.77 -2.76 -7.84
CA LYS A 256 27.30 -2.04 -6.67
C LYS A 256 26.46 -2.25 -5.40
N PRO A 257 25.11 -2.12 -5.42
CA PRO A 257 24.31 -2.27 -4.20
C PRO A 257 24.40 -3.67 -3.60
N VAL A 258 24.37 -4.72 -4.43
CA VAL A 258 24.43 -6.10 -3.96
C VAL A 258 25.83 -6.45 -3.46
N ARG A 259 26.89 -6.00 -4.15
CA ARG A 259 28.28 -6.23 -3.69
C ARG A 259 28.55 -5.58 -2.33
N LEU A 260 28.07 -4.34 -2.13
CA LEU A 260 28.16 -3.66 -0.83
C LEU A 260 27.44 -4.47 0.26
N ALA A 261 26.21 -4.91 -0.01
CA ALA A 261 25.43 -5.69 0.95
C ALA A 261 26.12 -7.02 1.32
N ILE A 262 26.74 -7.72 0.35
CA ILE A 262 27.55 -8.93 0.61
C ILE A 262 28.79 -8.60 1.46
N GLN A 263 29.48 -7.50 1.16
CA GLN A 263 30.68 -7.09 1.92
C GLN A 263 30.32 -6.80 3.38
N LEU A 264 29.22 -6.09 3.61
CA LEU A 264 28.70 -5.81 4.96
C LEU A 264 28.28 -7.11 5.67
N ALA A 265 27.55 -8.01 4.99
CA ALA A 265 27.14 -9.29 5.55
C ALA A 265 28.35 -10.14 5.96
N SER A 266 29.34 -10.23 5.07
CA SER A 266 30.57 -10.98 5.31
C SER A 266 31.39 -10.39 6.46
N ALA A 267 31.54 -9.06 6.52
CA ALA A 267 32.26 -8.41 7.61
C ALA A 267 31.59 -8.67 8.96
N LEU A 268 30.26 -8.58 9.01
CA LEU A 268 29.48 -8.82 10.22
C LEU A 268 29.53 -10.27 10.69
N GLN A 269 29.34 -11.23 9.78
CA GLN A 269 29.36 -12.66 10.09
C GLN A 269 30.74 -13.15 10.55
N ASN A 270 31.81 -12.48 10.11
CA ASN A 270 33.19 -12.76 10.55
C ASN A 270 33.62 -11.92 11.77
N ASN A 271 32.71 -11.17 12.41
CA ASN A 271 33.01 -10.25 13.51
C ASN A 271 34.10 -9.20 13.19
N ASN A 272 34.24 -8.83 11.92
CA ASN A 272 35.20 -7.83 11.46
C ASN A 272 34.54 -6.44 11.42
N TYR A 273 34.35 -5.85 12.61
CA TYR A 273 33.66 -4.57 12.77
C TYR A 273 34.44 -3.39 12.19
N VAL A 274 35.78 -3.47 12.13
CA VAL A 274 36.61 -2.44 11.47
C VAL A 274 36.26 -2.37 9.98
N ARG A 275 36.30 -3.52 9.30
CA ARG A 275 35.96 -3.60 7.88
C ARG A 275 34.51 -3.22 7.60
N TYR A 276 33.60 -3.52 8.53
CA TYR A 276 32.20 -3.13 8.44
C TYR A 276 32.03 -1.60 8.49
N ALA A 277 32.77 -0.92 9.37
CA ALA A 277 32.73 0.54 9.51
C ALA A 277 33.47 1.30 8.40
N GLU A 278 34.38 0.64 7.68
CA GLU A 278 35.17 1.22 6.58
C GLU A 278 34.53 1.10 5.19
N GLN A 279 33.46 0.32 5.02
CA GLN A 279 32.72 0.24 3.74
C GLN A 279 31.94 1.53 3.46
#